data_AF-A0A1Z8LKY2-F1
#
_entry.id   AF-A0A1Z8LKY2-F1
#
_cell.length_a   1.000
_cell.length_b   1.000
_cell.length_c   1.000
_cell.angle_alpha   90.00
_cell.angle_beta   90.00
_cell.angle_gamma   90.00
#
_symmetry.space_group_name_H-M   'P 1'
#
loop_
_entity.id
_entity.type
_entity.pdbx_description
1 polymer ?
#
loop_
_entity_poly.entity_id
_entity_poly.type
_entity_poly.pdbx_seq_one_letter_code
_entity_poly.pdbx_strand_id
1 'polypeptide(L)'
;MFTQAYSIVMNSDNNALSKLPKIVRFQLMTYLAIMWSVIFCVWIGALTMIGPSIAAHSIILVGIFFTADVFRRSNNGSASDHRSKFKDPNDGCARYDDVWGG
;
A
#
# COMPACT_ATOMS: atom_id res chain seq x y z
N MET A 1 6.22 -27.12 20.90
CA MET A 1 4.83 -26.64 20.65
C MET A 1 4.31 -27.08 19.28
N PHE A 2 5.00 -26.81 18.17
CA PHE A 2 4.54 -27.15 16.81
C PHE A 2 4.20 -28.63 16.58
N THR A 3 4.99 -29.57 17.10
CA THR A 3 4.76 -31.01 16.94
C THR A 3 3.46 -31.48 17.61
N GLN A 4 3.06 -30.85 18.73
CA GLN A 4 1.80 -31.16 19.39
C GLN A 4 0.61 -30.65 18.58
N ALA A 5 0.68 -29.42 18.08
CA ALA A 5 -0.35 -28.86 17.20
C ALA A 5 -0.51 -29.69 15.92
N TYR A 6 0.61 -30.10 15.30
CA TYR A 6 0.59 -30.98 14.14
C TYR A 6 -0.04 -32.34 14.46
N SER A 7 0.28 -32.93 15.61
CA SER A 7 -0.32 -34.20 16.04
C SER A 7 -1.83 -34.08 16.23
N ILE A 8 -2.33 -33.00 16.84
CA ILE A 8 -3.77 -32.79 17.05
C ILE A 8 -4.52 -32.64 15.73
N VAL A 9 -3.93 -31.98 14.72
CA VAL A 9 -4.59 -31.75 13.44
C VAL A 9 -4.44 -32.94 12.50
N MET A 10 -3.23 -33.50 12.36
CA MET A 10 -2.89 -34.45 11.30
C MET A 10 -2.92 -35.92 11.75
N ASN A 11 -2.82 -36.22 13.04
CA ASN A 11 -2.86 -37.60 13.52
C ASN A 11 -4.29 -38.16 13.48
N SER A 12 -4.49 -39.27 12.76
CA SER A 12 -5.81 -39.90 12.60
C SER A 12 -6.40 -40.47 13.89
N ASP A 13 -5.56 -40.71 14.90
CA ASP A 13 -5.97 -41.31 16.18
C ASP A 13 -6.24 -40.24 17.26
N ASN A 14 -5.67 -39.05 17.13
CA ASN A 14 -5.81 -37.96 18.10
C ASN A 14 -6.64 -36.77 17.60
N ASN A 15 -6.95 -36.68 16.30
CA ASN A 15 -7.77 -35.58 15.78
C ASN A 15 -9.25 -35.71 16.16
N ALA A 16 -10.03 -34.66 15.92
CA ALA A 16 -11.47 -34.63 16.22
C ALA A 16 -12.32 -35.67 15.47
N LEU A 17 -11.82 -36.19 14.35
CA LEU A 17 -12.43 -37.23 13.52
C LEU A 17 -12.03 -38.66 13.93
N SER A 18 -11.24 -38.84 15.00
CA SER A 18 -10.77 -40.16 15.44
C SER A 18 -11.88 -41.10 15.89
N LYS A 19 -13.04 -40.56 16.28
CA LYS A 19 -14.24 -41.32 16.67
C LYS A 19 -14.92 -42.03 15.49
N LEU A 20 -14.58 -41.69 14.26
CA LEU A 20 -15.22 -42.26 13.06
C LEU A 20 -14.52 -43.54 12.56
N PRO A 21 -15.22 -44.41 11.81
CA PRO A 21 -14.63 -45.61 11.22
C PRO A 21 -13.42 -45.30 10.32
N LYS A 22 -12.48 -46.25 10.23
CA LYS A 22 -11.15 -46.00 9.65
C LYS A 22 -11.15 -45.46 8.22
N ILE A 23 -12.07 -45.95 7.40
CA ILE A 23 -12.22 -45.52 6.01
C ILE A 23 -12.76 -44.07 5.91
N VAL A 24 -13.70 -43.70 6.77
CA VAL A 24 -14.34 -42.38 6.75
C VAL A 24 -13.38 -41.28 7.20
N ARG A 25 -12.58 -41.53 8.23
CA ARG A 25 -11.54 -40.57 8.67
C ARG A 25 -10.52 -40.28 7.58
N PHE A 26 -10.10 -41.31 6.81
CA PHE A 26 -9.14 -41.12 5.73
C PHE A 26 -9.74 -40.28 4.59
N GLN A 27 -10.98 -40.56 4.19
CA GLN A 27 -11.68 -39.80 3.16
C GLN A 27 -11.84 -38.34 3.55
N LEU A 28 -12.32 -38.05 4.75
CA LEU A 28 -12.51 -36.66 5.22
C LEU A 28 -11.19 -35.90 5.34
N MET A 29 -10.13 -36.54 5.83
CA MET A 29 -8.79 -35.92 5.84
C MET A 29 -8.27 -35.62 4.43
N THR A 30 -8.56 -36.50 3.47
CA THR A 30 -8.17 -36.31 2.06
C THR A 30 -8.95 -35.17 1.40
N TYR A 31 -10.27 -35.09 1.63
CA TYR A 31 -11.09 -33.98 1.14
C TYR A 31 -10.65 -32.65 1.73
N LEU A 32 -10.33 -32.61 3.02
CA LEU A 32 -9.83 -31.42 3.67
C LEU A 32 -8.49 -30.98 3.04
N ALA A 33 -7.57 -31.92 2.81
CA ALA A 33 -6.30 -31.63 2.14
C ALA A 33 -6.48 -31.08 0.71
N ILE A 34 -7.38 -31.69 -0.08
CA ILE A 34 -7.66 -31.24 -1.45
C ILE A 34 -8.32 -29.85 -1.44
N MET A 35 -9.32 -29.62 -0.58
CA MET A 35 -9.99 -28.33 -0.46
C MET A 35 -8.97 -27.22 -0.18
N TRP A 36 -8.13 -27.40 0.85
CA TRP A 36 -7.12 -26.40 1.19
C TRP A 36 -6.05 -26.23 0.11
N SER A 37 -5.65 -27.31 -0.58
CA SER A 37 -4.73 -27.22 -1.72
C SER A 37 -5.32 -26.40 -2.87
N VAL A 38 -6.61 -26.56 -3.17
CA VAL A 38 -7.31 -25.78 -4.20
C VAL A 38 -7.44 -24.32 -3.78
N ILE A 39 -7.81 -24.04 -2.52
CA ILE A 39 -7.88 -22.67 -2.00
C ILE A 39 -6.52 -21.98 -2.11
N PHE A 40 -5.44 -22.64 -1.70
CA PHE A 40 -4.09 -22.07 -1.81
C PHE A 40 -3.65 -21.89 -3.26
N CYS A 41 -3.98 -22.83 -4.15
CA CYS A 41 -3.69 -22.70 -5.58
C CYS A 41 -4.40 -21.49 -6.19
N VAL A 42 -5.71 -21.35 -5.96
CA VAL A 42 -6.51 -20.20 -6.42
C VAL A 42 -6.03 -18.90 -5.77
N TRP A 43 -5.69 -18.91 -4.48
CA TRP A 43 -5.20 -17.74 -3.77
C TRP A 43 -3.84 -17.25 -4.29
N ILE A 44 -2.89 -18.17 -4.51
CA ILE A 44 -1.59 -17.83 -5.10
C ILE A 44 -1.79 -17.33 -6.55
N GLY A 45 -2.66 -17.98 -7.33
CA GLY A 45 -3.05 -17.50 -8.67
C GLY A 45 -3.76 -16.15 -8.65
N ALA A 46 -4.50 -15.83 -7.59
CA ALA A 46 -5.09 -14.51 -7.40
C ALA A 46 -4.04 -13.48 -6.99
N LEU A 47 -3.04 -13.85 -6.16
CA LEU A 47 -1.93 -12.99 -5.79
C LEU A 47 -1.04 -12.62 -6.98
N THR A 48 -0.86 -13.51 -7.98
CA THR A 48 -0.13 -13.15 -9.20
C THR A 48 -0.83 -12.10 -10.05
N MET A 49 -2.17 -11.98 -9.95
CA MET A 49 -2.96 -10.98 -10.67
C MET A 49 -3.22 -9.70 -9.84
N ILE A 50 -3.58 -9.87 -8.57
CA ILE A 50 -3.94 -8.79 -7.64
C ILE A 50 -2.70 -8.13 -7.04
N GLY A 51 -1.63 -8.89 -6.78
CA GLY A 51 -0.38 -8.37 -6.22
C GLY A 51 0.23 -7.24 -7.06
N PRO A 52 0.47 -7.46 -8.37
CA PRO A 52 0.94 -6.39 -9.25
C PRO A 52 -0.03 -5.21 -9.34
N SER A 53 -1.34 -5.45 -9.29
CA SER A 53 -2.35 -4.38 -9.30
C SER A 53 -2.27 -3.49 -8.06
N ILE A 54 -2.17 -4.07 -6.86
CA ILE A 54 -2.00 -3.32 -5.60
C ILE A 54 -0.70 -2.52 -5.62
N ALA A 55 0.39 -3.11 -6.11
CA ALA A 55 1.68 -2.41 -6.25
C ALA A 55 1.62 -1.26 -7.26
N ALA A 56 0.95 -1.44 -8.40
CA ALA A 56 0.77 -0.38 -9.39
C ALA A 56 -0.06 0.79 -8.80
N HIS A 57 -1.15 0.50 -8.09
CA HIS A 57 -1.96 1.52 -7.44
C HIS A 57 -1.19 2.25 -6.33
N SER A 58 -0.35 1.57 -5.55
CA SER A 58 0.46 2.22 -4.53
C SER A 58 1.49 3.17 -5.13
N ILE A 59 2.12 2.82 -6.26
CA ILE A 59 3.02 3.72 -7.00
C ILE A 59 2.28 4.97 -7.49
N ILE A 60 1.06 4.81 -8.03
CA ILE A 60 0.23 5.93 -8.47
C ILE A 60 -0.11 6.85 -7.28
N LEU A 61 -0.52 6.29 -6.14
CA LEU A 61 -0.81 7.06 -4.94
C LEU A 61 0.43 7.84 -4.46
N VAL A 62 1.60 7.22 -4.45
CA VAL A 62 2.87 7.90 -4.14
C VAL A 62 3.12 9.08 -5.09
N GLY A 63 2.89 8.91 -6.39
CA GLY A 63 3.02 9.99 -7.37
C GLY A 63 2.06 11.16 -7.11
N ILE A 64 0.82 10.87 -6.72
CA ILE A 64 -0.18 11.89 -6.37
C ILE A 64 0.26 12.67 -5.13
N PHE A 65 0.67 11.97 -4.05
CA PHE A 65 1.14 12.62 -2.83
C PHE A 65 2.42 13.44 -3.07
N PHE A 66 3.35 12.93 -3.87
CA PHE A 66 4.56 13.64 -4.23
C PHE A 66 4.26 14.93 -4.99
N THR A 67 3.36 14.87 -5.98
CA THR A 67 2.91 16.04 -6.74
C THR A 67 2.23 17.07 -5.84
N ALA A 68 1.34 16.61 -4.93
CA ALA A 68 0.71 17.48 -3.95
C ALA A 68 1.73 18.16 -3.02
N ASP A 69 2.78 17.44 -2.60
CA ASP A 69 3.85 18.02 -1.77
C ASP A 69 4.67 19.06 -2.54
N VAL A 70 4.99 18.81 -3.81
CA VAL A 70 5.66 19.78 -4.70
C VAL A 70 4.82 21.06 -4.85
N PHE A 71 3.52 20.93 -5.11
CA PHE A 71 2.63 22.09 -5.20
C PHE A 71 2.50 22.83 -3.88
N ARG A 72 2.41 22.11 -2.75
CA ARG A 72 2.38 22.73 -1.43
C ARG A 72 3.66 23.51 -1.13
N ARG A 73 4.83 22.96 -1.48
CA ARG A 73 6.11 23.67 -1.35
C ARG A 73 6.19 24.88 -2.25
N SER A 74 5.72 24.77 -3.49
CA SER A 74 5.65 25.90 -4.44
C SER A 74 4.70 26.99 -3.98
N ASN A 75 3.60 26.65 -3.32
CA ASN A 75 2.64 27.65 -2.80
C ASN A 75 3.15 28.34 -1.52
N ASN A 76 3.90 27.62 -0.68
CA ASN A 76 4.47 28.16 0.55
C ASN A 76 5.77 28.94 0.32
N GLY A 77 6.51 28.61 -0.74
CA GLY A 77 7.55 29.47 -1.29
C GLY A 77 6.87 30.60 -2.02
N SER A 78 6.55 31.68 -1.29
CA SER A 78 6.13 32.96 -1.83
C SER A 78 6.78 33.15 -3.18
N ALA A 79 5.95 33.23 -4.24
CA ALA A 79 6.38 33.76 -5.50
C ALA A 79 7.15 35.03 -5.15
N SER A 80 8.48 34.98 -5.27
CA SER A 80 9.30 36.16 -5.21
C SER A 80 8.87 36.89 -6.47
N ASP A 81 7.78 37.63 -6.38
CA ASP A 81 7.32 38.49 -7.44
C ASP A 81 8.54 39.35 -7.75
N HIS A 82 9.24 39.06 -8.86
CA HIS A 82 10.48 39.74 -9.16
C HIS A 82 10.21 41.25 -9.23
N ARG A 83 8.97 41.62 -9.58
CA ARG A 83 8.46 42.98 -9.57
C ARG A 83 8.42 43.61 -8.18
N SER A 84 8.17 42.86 -7.11
CA SER A 84 8.17 43.40 -5.74
C SER A 84 9.58 43.76 -5.25
N LYS A 85 10.63 43.17 -5.83
CA LYS A 85 12.03 43.57 -5.54
C LYS A 85 12.41 44.95 -6.08
N PHE A 86 11.68 45.43 -7.10
CA PHE A 86 11.94 46.71 -7.76
C PHE A 86 10.98 47.81 -7.31
N LYS A 87 10.14 47.56 -6.29
CA LYS A 87 9.32 48.58 -5.66
C LYS A 87 10.03 49.16 -4.43
N ASP A 88 9.89 50.46 -4.21
CA ASP A 88 10.31 51.09 -2.96
C ASP A 88 9.31 50.69 -1.84
N PRO A 89 9.78 50.23 -0.67
CA PRO A 89 8.92 49.93 0.47
C PRO A 89 8.10 51.11 1.01
N ASN A 90 8.52 52.35 0.76
CA ASN A 90 7.94 53.55 1.37
C ASN A 90 6.75 54.11 0.58
N ASP A 91 6.73 53.99 -0.75
CA ASP A 91 5.67 54.55 -1.60
C ASP A 91 5.07 53.55 -2.61
N GLY A 92 5.70 52.39 -2.81
CA GLY A 92 5.26 51.36 -3.76
C GLY A 92 5.54 51.68 -5.24
N CYS A 93 6.23 52.79 -5.53
CA CYS A 93 6.72 53.20 -6.84
C CYS A 93 8.01 52.44 -7.20
N ALA A 94 8.58 52.68 -8.38
CA ALA A 94 9.77 51.96 -8.82
C ALA A 94 11.01 52.48 -8.07
N ARG A 95 11.86 51.60 -7.52
CA ARG A 95 12.98 51.93 -6.60
C ARG A 95 14.03 52.97 -7.06
N TYR A 96 13.97 53.45 -8.29
CA TYR A 96 14.93 54.38 -8.89
C TYR A 96 14.24 55.41 -9.81
N ASP A 97 12.93 55.62 -9.65
CA ASP A 97 12.21 56.63 -10.43
C ASP A 97 12.63 58.06 -10.02
N ASP A 98 13.05 58.24 -8.78
CA ASP A 98 13.66 59.45 -8.20
C ASP A 98 14.98 59.89 -8.88
N VAL A 99 15.73 58.95 -9.47
CA VAL A 99 17.03 59.25 -10.13
C VAL A 99 16.86 59.92 -11.50
N TRP A 100 15.72 59.74 -12.16
CA TRP A 100 15.50 60.19 -13.55
C TRP A 100 14.32 61.16 -13.73
N GLY A 101 13.54 61.42 -12.68
CA GLY A 101 12.28 62.16 -12.71
C GLY A 101 12.33 63.64 -12.30
N GLY A 102 13.50 64.29 -12.39
CA GLY A 102 13.69 65.73 -12.13
C GLY A 102 13.70 66.57 -13.39
#